data_AF-A0A355AYQ3-F1
#
_entry.id   AF-A0A355AYQ3-F1
#
_cell.length_a   1.000
_cell.length_b   1.000
_cell.length_c   1.000
_cell.angle_alpha   90.00
_cell.angle_beta   90.00
_cell.angle_gamma   90.00
#
_symmetry.space_group_name_H-M   'P 1'
#
loop_
_entity.id
_entity.type
_entity.pdbx_description
1 polymer ?
#
loop_
_entity_poly.entity_id
_entity_poly.type
_entity_poly.pdbx_seq_one_letter_code
_entity_poly.pdbx_strand_id
1 'polypeptide(L)'
;MSGVVVRNFKRPDSAIIESLGKSGVATVHEAQGRKGLMAPYMNPIYPGAATSGPAVTVLSAPGDNWMLHVVVEVCQPGDVVVMAATSGNTDGYFGELLATSMALKGVRGLFIDAGCRDVRELSEMKFPVWSKAVSAQGTVKETVGSVNIPIVCAGQHVRPGDIVIGDDDGVVIVPSQEAEQ
;
A
#
# COMPACT_ATOMS: atom_id res chain seq x y z
N MET A 1 -0.44 18.67 -8.59
CA MET A 1 -0.86 18.09 -9.88
C MET A 1 -1.72 16.86 -9.58
N SER A 2 -3.02 16.90 -9.91
CA SER A 2 -3.88 15.70 -9.91
C SER A 2 -4.10 15.25 -11.37
N GLY A 3 -4.49 14.00 -11.60
CA GLY A 3 -4.81 13.49 -12.93
C GLY A 3 -3.60 12.98 -13.72
N VAL A 4 -2.55 12.53 -13.03
CA VAL A 4 -1.32 12.02 -13.68
C VAL A 4 -1.10 10.55 -13.36
N VAL A 5 -0.74 9.76 -14.37
CA VAL A 5 -0.30 8.36 -14.22
C VAL A 5 1.12 8.24 -14.75
N VAL A 6 2.09 8.11 -13.85
CA VAL A 6 3.48 7.83 -14.25
C VAL A 6 3.61 6.32 -14.46
N ARG A 7 3.91 5.90 -15.70
CA ARG A 7 3.92 4.47 -16.05
C ARG A 7 5.17 3.73 -15.57
N ASN A 8 6.31 4.41 -15.56
CA ASN A 8 7.61 3.79 -15.30
C ASN A 8 8.31 4.45 -14.12
N PHE A 9 8.83 3.64 -13.21
CA PHE A 9 9.74 4.04 -12.14
C PHE A 9 10.73 2.89 -11.89
N LYS A 10 11.84 3.19 -11.22
CA LYS A 10 12.86 2.18 -10.90
C LYS A 10 12.40 1.36 -9.69
N ARG A 11 12.26 0.05 -9.87
CA ARG A 11 12.05 -0.90 -8.77
C ARG A 11 13.41 -1.30 -8.15
N PRO A 12 13.53 -1.40 -6.82
CA PRO A 12 14.74 -1.91 -6.16
C PRO A 12 14.99 -3.38 -6.50
N ASP A 13 16.19 -3.88 -6.17
CA ASP A 13 16.53 -5.28 -6.33
C ASP A 13 15.61 -6.15 -5.46
N SER A 14 15.01 -7.19 -6.05
CA SER A 14 14.17 -8.15 -5.36
C SER A 14 14.86 -8.82 -4.17
N ALA A 15 16.17 -9.09 -4.26
CA ALA A 15 16.93 -9.71 -3.17
C ALA A 15 16.99 -8.82 -1.93
N ILE A 16 17.13 -7.51 -2.13
CA ILE A 16 17.12 -6.51 -1.03
C ILE A 16 15.72 -6.47 -0.40
N ILE A 17 14.67 -6.40 -1.23
CA ILE A 17 13.27 -6.37 -0.77
C ILE A 17 12.93 -7.62 0.05
N GLU A 18 13.37 -8.80 -0.40
CA GLU A 18 13.16 -10.07 0.30
C GLU A 18 13.95 -10.13 1.61
N SER A 19 15.20 -9.66 1.62
CA SER A 19 16.03 -9.61 2.83
C SER A 19 15.40 -8.71 3.89
N LEU A 20 15.00 -7.49 3.51
CA LEU A 20 14.34 -6.56 4.42
C LEU A 20 12.98 -7.11 4.90
N GLY A 21 12.19 -7.70 4.00
CA GLY A 21 10.91 -8.30 4.35
C GLY A 21 11.04 -9.44 5.37
N LYS A 22 12.10 -10.25 5.30
CA LYS A 22 12.39 -11.32 6.27
C LYS A 22 12.79 -10.80 7.65
N SER A 23 13.37 -9.60 7.72
CA SER A 23 13.76 -8.97 8.99
C SER A 23 12.55 -8.44 9.76
N GLY A 24 11.44 -8.12 9.09
CA GLY A 24 10.22 -7.60 9.73
C GLY A 24 10.26 -6.10 10.05
N VAL A 25 9.10 -5.55 10.35
CA VAL A 25 8.86 -4.10 10.53
C VAL A 25 9.67 -3.55 11.70
N ALA A 26 9.60 -4.18 12.87
CA ALA A 26 10.26 -3.68 14.07
C ALA A 26 11.79 -3.62 13.92
N THR A 27 12.40 -4.70 13.40
CA THR A 27 13.85 -4.76 13.19
C THR A 27 14.32 -3.76 12.15
N VAL A 28 13.61 -3.63 11.02
CA VAL A 28 13.97 -2.66 9.97
C VAL A 28 13.81 -1.23 10.48
N HIS A 29 12.74 -0.92 11.21
CA HIS A 29 12.53 0.39 11.84
C HIS A 29 13.70 0.77 12.75
N GLU A 30 14.16 -0.14 13.61
CA GLU A 30 15.32 0.09 14.47
C GLU A 30 16.61 0.27 13.64
N ALA A 31 16.84 -0.59 12.64
CA ALA A 31 18.04 -0.56 11.81
C ALA A 31 18.22 0.78 11.06
N GLN A 32 17.12 1.38 10.58
CA GLN A 32 17.17 2.67 9.89
C GLN A 32 17.11 3.89 10.84
N GLY A 33 17.29 3.69 12.14
CA GLY A 33 17.38 4.77 13.12
C GLY A 33 16.03 5.28 13.63
N ARG A 34 15.01 4.40 13.68
CA ARG A 34 13.65 4.68 14.18
C ARG A 34 12.90 5.75 13.37
N LYS A 35 12.98 5.63 12.04
CA LYS A 35 12.24 6.46 11.07
C LYS A 35 11.35 5.58 10.20
N GLY A 36 10.45 6.20 9.43
CA GLY A 36 9.70 5.52 8.36
C GLY A 36 8.50 4.67 8.82
N LEU A 37 8.19 4.59 10.11
CA LEU A 37 7.02 3.85 10.60
C LEU A 37 5.73 4.63 10.34
N MET A 38 4.72 4.00 9.73
CA MET A 38 3.41 4.59 9.55
C MET A 38 2.65 4.72 10.87
N ALA A 39 1.57 5.51 10.86
CA ALA A 39 0.71 5.71 12.02
C ALA A 39 0.16 4.38 12.57
N PRO A 40 -0.02 4.26 13.91
CA PRO A 40 -0.31 2.98 14.58
C PRO A 40 -1.69 2.39 14.28
N TYR A 41 -2.56 3.12 13.56
CA TYR A 41 -3.81 2.54 13.07
C TYR A 41 -3.62 1.64 11.84
N MET A 42 -2.45 1.68 11.19
CA MET A 42 -2.14 0.84 10.02
C MET A 42 -1.84 -0.58 10.44
N ASN A 43 -2.90 -1.32 10.75
CA ASN A 43 -2.85 -2.72 11.19
C ASN A 43 -3.35 -3.64 10.07
N PRO A 44 -2.87 -4.89 10.01
CA PRO A 44 -3.37 -5.84 9.03
C PRO A 44 -4.82 -6.24 9.36
N ILE A 45 -5.61 -6.51 8.33
CA ILE A 45 -7.01 -6.94 8.48
C ILE A 45 -7.17 -8.36 9.03
N TYR A 46 -6.09 -9.14 9.08
CA TYR A 46 -6.03 -10.46 9.69
C TYR A 46 -4.65 -10.73 10.32
N PRO A 47 -4.56 -11.55 11.37
CA PRO A 47 -3.29 -11.85 12.04
C PRO A 47 -2.38 -12.76 11.20
N GLY A 48 -1.07 -12.54 11.27
CA GLY A 48 -0.05 -13.26 10.51
C GLY A 48 0.10 -12.78 9.07
N ALA A 49 -0.52 -11.66 8.70
CA ALA A 49 -0.28 -11.03 7.42
C ALA A 49 1.15 -10.48 7.38
N ALA A 50 1.91 -10.80 6.34
CA ALA A 50 3.23 -10.23 6.13
C ALA A 50 3.50 -10.08 4.64
N THR A 51 4.07 -8.95 4.24
CA THR A 51 4.47 -8.70 2.87
C THR A 51 5.53 -7.62 2.80
N SER A 52 6.29 -7.62 1.71
CA SER A 52 7.14 -6.48 1.35
C SER A 52 7.02 -6.20 -0.14
N GLY A 53 7.49 -5.05 -0.62
CA GLY A 53 7.50 -4.76 -2.06
C GLY A 53 7.86 -3.32 -2.38
N PRO A 54 8.18 -3.03 -3.66
CA PRO A 54 8.26 -1.66 -4.13
C PRO A 54 6.87 -1.01 -4.14
N ALA A 55 6.78 0.21 -3.63
CA ALA A 55 5.55 0.98 -3.60
C ALA A 55 5.11 1.39 -5.00
N VAL A 56 3.88 1.05 -5.35
CA VAL A 56 3.11 1.70 -6.42
C VAL A 56 2.11 2.63 -5.73
N THR A 57 2.35 3.93 -5.82
CA THR A 57 1.61 4.91 -5.02
C THR A 57 0.33 5.37 -5.72
N VAL A 58 -0.72 5.60 -4.94
CA VAL A 58 -2.02 6.07 -5.39
C VAL A 58 -2.48 7.23 -4.52
N LEU A 59 -2.85 8.34 -5.14
CA LEU A 59 -3.53 9.45 -4.49
C LEU A 59 -4.96 9.51 -5.04
N SER A 60 -5.97 9.33 -4.21
CA SER A 60 -7.39 9.41 -4.65
C SER A 60 -8.15 10.51 -3.93
N ALA A 61 -9.26 10.94 -4.53
CA ALA A 61 -10.19 11.84 -3.84
C ALA A 61 -10.91 11.12 -2.69
N PRO A 62 -11.41 11.86 -1.68
CA PRO A 62 -12.15 11.27 -0.57
C PRO A 62 -13.46 10.66 -1.09
N GLY A 63 -13.76 9.44 -0.69
CA GLY A 63 -14.93 8.69 -1.14
C GLY A 63 -14.84 8.20 -2.59
N ASP A 64 -13.66 8.17 -3.22
CA ASP A 64 -13.50 7.81 -4.64
C ASP A 64 -12.40 6.74 -4.85
N ASN A 65 -12.78 5.57 -5.36
CA ASN A 65 -11.83 4.46 -5.57
C ASN A 65 -11.41 4.26 -7.03
N TRP A 66 -11.67 5.22 -7.92
CA TRP A 66 -11.36 5.07 -9.35
C TRP A 66 -9.89 4.75 -9.59
N MET A 67 -8.97 5.41 -8.87
CA MET A 67 -7.54 5.21 -9.10
C MET A 67 -7.04 3.83 -8.65
N LEU A 68 -7.77 3.11 -7.80
CA LEU A 68 -7.47 1.70 -7.48
C LEU A 68 -7.73 0.75 -8.64
N HIS A 69 -8.56 1.12 -9.62
CA HIS A 69 -8.65 0.38 -10.88
C HIS A 69 -7.51 0.75 -11.83
N VAL A 70 -7.14 2.04 -11.88
CA VAL A 70 -6.08 2.54 -12.76
C VAL A 70 -4.71 1.97 -12.36
N VAL A 71 -4.44 1.85 -11.07
CA VAL A 71 -3.13 1.37 -10.58
C VAL A 71 -2.84 -0.07 -11.00
N VAL A 72 -3.86 -0.93 -11.11
CA VAL A 72 -3.71 -2.35 -11.49
C VAL A 72 -3.06 -2.49 -12.86
N GLU A 73 -3.30 -1.54 -13.78
CA GLU A 73 -2.75 -1.56 -15.14
C GLU A 73 -1.25 -1.22 -15.18
N VAL A 74 -0.68 -0.62 -14.14
CA VAL A 74 0.75 -0.27 -14.06
C VAL A 74 1.53 -1.13 -13.06
N CYS A 75 0.83 -1.94 -12.26
CA CYS A 75 1.44 -2.91 -11.36
C CYS A 75 2.18 -4.01 -12.13
N GLN A 76 3.27 -4.48 -11.53
CA GLN A 76 4.05 -5.63 -11.94
C GLN A 76 4.08 -6.66 -10.79
N PRO A 77 4.37 -7.94 -11.09
CA PRO A 77 4.54 -8.96 -10.06
C PRO A 77 5.57 -8.53 -9.01
N GLY A 78 5.22 -8.68 -7.73
CA GLY A 78 6.07 -8.28 -6.60
C GLY A 78 5.75 -6.90 -6.02
N ASP A 79 5.01 -6.06 -6.75
CA ASP A 79 4.62 -4.72 -6.29
C ASP A 79 3.68 -4.78 -5.08
N VAL A 80 3.68 -3.71 -4.29
CA VAL A 80 2.66 -3.45 -3.27
C VAL A 80 2.04 -2.08 -3.53
N VAL A 81 0.73 -1.98 -3.34
CA VAL A 81 0.02 -0.72 -3.58
C VAL A 81 -0.04 0.08 -2.29
N VAL A 82 0.30 1.37 -2.36
CA VAL A 82 0.18 2.32 -1.23
C VAL A 82 -0.78 3.42 -1.63
N MET A 83 -1.91 3.53 -0.95
CA MET A 83 -2.96 4.48 -1.28
C MET A 83 -3.21 5.46 -0.13
N ALA A 84 -3.30 6.74 -0.47
CA ALA A 84 -3.79 7.78 0.41
C ALA A 84 -4.94 8.55 -0.24
N ALA A 85 -5.89 9.00 0.58
CA ALA A 85 -6.90 9.97 0.17
C ALA A 85 -6.35 11.41 0.31
N THR A 86 -6.78 12.33 -0.55
CA THR A 86 -6.35 13.75 -0.48
C THR A 86 -6.82 14.46 0.78
N SER A 87 -7.83 13.93 1.47
CA SER A 87 -8.21 14.31 2.83
C SER A 87 -8.66 13.07 3.61
N GLY A 88 -8.68 13.16 4.95
CA GLY A 88 -9.02 12.04 5.83
C GLY A 88 -10.40 11.47 5.51
N ASN A 89 -10.44 10.15 5.31
CA ASN A 89 -11.67 9.41 4.97
C ASN A 89 -11.52 7.95 5.44
N THR A 90 -12.64 7.29 5.76
CA THR A 90 -12.67 5.91 6.27
C THR A 90 -13.68 5.03 5.53
N ASP A 91 -14.15 5.46 4.37
CA ASP A 91 -15.03 4.65 3.51
C ASP A 91 -14.29 3.41 2.99
N GLY A 92 -15.02 2.36 2.61
CA GLY A 92 -14.48 1.11 2.08
C GLY A 92 -14.10 1.21 0.61
N TYR A 93 -12.88 1.66 0.30
CA TYR A 93 -12.39 1.82 -1.08
C TYR A 93 -12.09 0.48 -1.76
N PHE A 94 -11.66 -0.50 -0.96
CA PHE A 94 -11.09 -1.74 -1.43
C PHE A 94 -11.81 -2.94 -0.84
N GLY A 95 -12.06 -3.95 -1.66
CA GLY A 95 -12.72 -5.20 -1.30
C GLY A 95 -12.29 -6.32 -2.25
N GLU A 96 -12.96 -7.47 -2.16
CA GLU A 96 -12.53 -8.73 -2.79
C GLU A 96 -12.31 -8.60 -4.30
N LEU A 97 -13.21 -7.96 -5.04
CA LEU A 97 -13.10 -7.86 -6.51
C LEU A 97 -11.80 -7.18 -6.98
N LEU A 98 -11.38 -6.11 -6.29
CA LEU A 98 -10.13 -5.43 -6.60
C LEU A 98 -8.93 -6.26 -6.13
N ALA A 99 -9.05 -6.95 -5.00
CA ALA A 99 -8.02 -7.88 -4.52
C ALA A 99 -7.78 -9.03 -5.49
N THR A 100 -8.83 -9.61 -6.04
CA THR A 100 -8.73 -10.66 -7.07
C THR A 100 -8.00 -10.15 -8.30
N SER A 101 -8.32 -8.94 -8.77
CA SER A 101 -7.61 -8.32 -9.89
C SER A 101 -6.11 -8.07 -9.59
N MET A 102 -5.81 -7.54 -8.40
CA MET A 102 -4.44 -7.30 -7.93
C MET A 102 -3.63 -8.60 -7.77
N ALA A 103 -4.24 -9.62 -7.17
CA ALA A 103 -3.64 -10.93 -6.98
C ALA A 103 -3.29 -11.60 -8.33
N LEU A 104 -4.19 -11.51 -9.31
CA LEU A 104 -3.94 -12.01 -10.68
C LEU A 104 -2.79 -11.28 -11.38
N LYS A 105 -2.52 -10.02 -11.02
CA LYS A 105 -1.34 -9.25 -11.49
C LYS A 105 -0.05 -9.53 -10.71
N GLY A 106 -0.11 -10.35 -9.65
CA GLY A 106 1.03 -10.66 -8.79
C GLY A 106 1.37 -9.55 -7.80
N VAL A 107 0.45 -8.64 -7.51
CA VAL A 107 0.59 -7.65 -6.42
C VAL A 107 0.57 -8.38 -5.08
N ARG A 108 1.48 -8.01 -4.17
CA ARG A 108 1.70 -8.72 -2.90
C ARG A 108 0.94 -8.15 -1.71
N GLY A 109 0.17 -7.07 -1.88
CA GLY A 109 -0.65 -6.49 -0.82
C GLY A 109 -1.04 -5.03 -1.07
N LEU A 110 -1.86 -4.50 -0.16
CA LEU A 110 -2.34 -3.12 -0.15
C LEU A 110 -2.11 -2.45 1.21
N PHE A 111 -1.59 -1.23 1.19
CA PHE A 111 -1.49 -0.33 2.34
C PHE A 111 -2.37 0.89 2.06
N ILE A 112 -3.47 1.05 2.78
CA ILE A 112 -4.47 2.08 2.50
C ILE A 112 -4.74 2.98 3.71
N ASP A 113 -4.45 4.26 3.56
CA ASP A 113 -4.81 5.30 4.55
C ASP A 113 -6.28 5.76 4.38
N ALA A 114 -7.17 4.77 4.32
CA ALA A 114 -8.62 4.88 4.27
C ALA A 114 -9.25 3.57 4.78
N GLY A 115 -10.52 3.30 4.45
CA GLY A 115 -11.18 2.04 4.81
C GLY A 115 -11.08 0.96 3.73
N CYS A 116 -11.21 -0.29 4.17
CA CYS A 116 -11.46 -1.46 3.32
C CYS A 116 -12.73 -2.21 3.76
N ARG A 117 -13.19 -3.14 2.93
CA ARG A 117 -14.37 -4.00 3.16
C ARG A 117 -14.07 -5.43 2.70
N ASP A 118 -15.06 -6.31 2.84
CA ASP A 118 -14.97 -7.73 2.44
C ASP A 118 -13.83 -8.46 3.17
N VAL A 119 -13.58 -8.11 4.43
CA VAL A 119 -12.43 -8.59 5.22
C VAL A 119 -12.41 -10.10 5.34
N ARG A 120 -13.59 -10.75 5.41
CA ARG A 120 -13.67 -12.22 5.46
C ARG A 120 -13.09 -12.82 4.19
N GLU A 121 -13.57 -12.37 3.04
CA GLU A 121 -13.16 -12.84 1.72
C GLU A 121 -11.67 -12.54 1.48
N LEU A 122 -11.20 -11.34 1.83
CA LEU A 122 -9.79 -10.95 1.75
C LEU A 122 -8.88 -11.85 2.61
N SER A 123 -9.35 -12.23 3.80
CA SER A 123 -8.63 -13.14 4.69
C SER A 123 -8.60 -14.57 4.14
N GLU A 124 -9.72 -15.06 3.61
CA GLU A 124 -9.83 -16.39 3.00
C GLU A 124 -8.92 -16.54 1.77
N MET A 125 -8.82 -15.51 0.93
CA MET A 125 -7.90 -15.50 -0.22
C MET A 125 -6.44 -15.18 0.15
N LYS A 126 -6.17 -14.82 1.42
CA LYS A 126 -4.86 -14.43 1.94
C LYS A 126 -4.23 -13.25 1.19
N PHE A 127 -5.05 -12.27 0.80
CA PHE A 127 -4.55 -11.03 0.22
C PHE A 127 -4.35 -10.00 1.34
N PRO A 128 -3.10 -9.64 1.69
CA PRO A 128 -2.84 -8.85 2.87
C PRO A 128 -3.17 -7.38 2.63
N VAL A 129 -3.91 -6.78 3.58
CA VAL A 129 -4.29 -5.37 3.57
C VAL A 129 -3.99 -4.75 4.92
N TRP A 130 -3.31 -3.61 4.95
CA TRP A 130 -3.20 -2.74 6.12
C TRP A 130 -4.07 -1.51 5.89
N SER A 131 -4.99 -1.25 6.79
CA SER A 131 -6.06 -0.26 6.58
C SER A 131 -6.27 0.59 7.82
N LYS A 132 -6.60 1.88 7.65
CA LYS A 132 -7.02 2.76 8.74
C LYS A 132 -8.34 2.32 9.37
N ALA A 133 -9.25 1.75 8.58
CA ALA A 133 -10.55 1.29 9.05
C ALA A 133 -11.07 0.06 8.30
N VAL A 134 -12.01 -0.64 8.90
CA VAL A 134 -12.91 -1.57 8.20
C VAL A 134 -14.27 -0.90 8.11
N SER A 135 -14.79 -0.71 6.90
CA SER A 135 -16.01 0.04 6.64
C SER A 135 -16.75 -0.50 5.41
N ALA A 136 -18.02 -0.85 5.57
CA ALA A 136 -18.87 -1.29 4.46
C ALA A 136 -19.39 -0.12 3.59
N GLN A 137 -19.19 1.14 4.02
CA GLN A 137 -19.58 2.33 3.25
C GLN A 137 -18.87 2.33 1.89
N GLY A 138 -19.64 2.46 0.80
CA GLY A 138 -19.08 2.45 -0.56
C GLY A 138 -18.49 3.79 -0.99
N THR A 139 -17.80 3.76 -2.14
CA THR A 139 -17.19 4.93 -2.81
C THR A 139 -17.79 5.15 -4.20
N VAL A 140 -17.57 6.34 -4.76
CA VAL A 140 -17.89 6.70 -6.16
C VAL A 140 -16.65 6.58 -7.07
N LYS A 141 -16.81 7.00 -8.34
CA LYS A 141 -15.76 7.08 -9.36
C LYS A 141 -15.98 8.32 -10.25
N GLU A 142 -15.86 9.49 -9.65
CA GLU A 142 -16.20 10.78 -10.24
C GLU A 142 -15.01 11.73 -10.36
N THR A 143 -13.98 11.57 -9.52
CA THR A 143 -12.84 12.47 -9.43
C THR A 143 -11.54 11.74 -9.71
N VAL A 144 -10.80 12.21 -10.71
CA VAL A 144 -9.48 11.67 -11.04
C VAL A 144 -8.44 12.04 -9.98
N GLY A 145 -7.70 11.03 -9.55
CA GLY A 145 -6.51 11.18 -8.71
C GLY A 145 -5.22 11.00 -9.51
N SER A 146 -4.17 10.49 -8.86
CA SER A 146 -2.86 10.27 -9.49
C SER A 146 -2.27 8.93 -9.09
N VAL A 147 -1.42 8.38 -9.97
CA VAL A 147 -0.68 7.13 -9.75
C VAL A 147 0.82 7.37 -9.99
N ASN A 148 1.66 6.77 -9.15
CA ASN A 148 3.11 6.86 -9.18
C ASN A 148 3.63 8.31 -9.04
N ILE A 149 3.06 9.04 -8.10
CA ILE A 149 3.59 10.31 -7.60
C ILE A 149 4.00 10.17 -6.12
N PRO A 150 4.89 11.01 -5.58
CA PRO A 150 5.11 11.05 -4.14
C PRO A 150 3.81 11.41 -3.40
N ILE A 151 3.51 10.68 -2.31
CA ILE A 151 2.32 10.88 -1.47
C ILE A 151 2.70 10.93 0.01
N VAL A 152 1.79 11.42 0.84
CA VAL A 152 1.81 11.19 2.29
C VAL A 152 0.74 10.17 2.62
N CYS A 153 1.13 9.03 3.18
CA CYS A 153 0.25 7.93 3.56
C CYS A 153 0.49 7.60 5.03
N ALA A 154 -0.54 7.73 5.87
CA ALA A 154 -0.48 7.45 7.29
C ALA A 154 0.72 8.12 8.01
N GLY A 155 0.98 9.38 7.68
CA GLY A 155 2.06 10.17 8.29
C GLY A 155 3.44 9.98 7.69
N GLN A 156 3.63 9.08 6.72
CA GLN A 156 4.91 8.87 6.04
C GLN A 156 4.89 9.36 4.60
N HIS A 157 6.01 9.96 4.18
CA HIS A 157 6.22 10.34 2.78
C HIS A 157 6.72 9.13 1.98
N VAL A 158 5.95 8.73 0.96
CA VAL A 158 6.21 7.52 0.16
C VAL A 158 6.42 7.91 -1.29
N ARG A 159 7.54 7.51 -1.88
CA ARG A 159 7.81 7.65 -3.31
C ARG A 159 7.55 6.33 -4.03
N PRO A 160 7.18 6.37 -5.32
CA PRO A 160 7.14 5.17 -6.15
C PRO A 160 8.51 4.48 -6.12
N GLY A 161 8.52 3.18 -5.84
CA GLY A 161 9.74 2.37 -5.73
C GLY A 161 10.40 2.35 -4.35
N ASP A 162 9.95 3.13 -3.36
CA ASP A 162 10.37 2.90 -1.97
C ASP A 162 9.91 1.51 -1.51
N ILE A 163 10.67 0.89 -0.61
CA ILE A 163 10.34 -0.45 -0.13
C ILE A 163 9.37 -0.31 1.04
N VAL A 164 8.24 -0.97 0.93
CA VAL A 164 7.23 -1.07 1.99
C VAL A 164 7.33 -2.45 2.59
N ILE A 165 7.27 -2.53 3.92
CA ILE A 165 7.23 -3.77 4.68
C ILE A 165 6.05 -3.67 5.62
N GLY A 166 5.20 -4.68 5.61
CA GLY A 166 4.07 -4.83 6.52
C GLY A 166 4.13 -6.17 7.22
N ASP A 167 3.87 -6.16 8.51
CA ASP A 167 3.61 -7.35 9.33
C ASP A 167 2.56 -7.03 10.41
N ASP A 168 2.43 -7.87 11.43
CA ASP A 168 1.49 -7.70 12.54
C ASP A 168 1.76 -6.44 13.39
N ASP A 169 2.99 -5.91 13.40
CA ASP A 169 3.38 -4.73 14.19
C ASP A 169 3.09 -3.41 13.45
N GLY A 170 2.78 -3.48 12.15
CA GLY A 170 2.34 -2.34 11.34
C GLY A 170 3.04 -2.25 10.00
N VAL A 171 3.51 -1.05 9.66
CA VAL A 171 4.07 -0.75 8.34
C VAL A 171 5.28 0.16 8.45
N VAL A 172 6.39 -0.20 7.83
CA VAL A 172 7.60 0.64 7.70
C VAL A 172 7.94 0.90 6.23
N ILE A 173 8.38 2.12 5.97
CA ILE A 173 8.87 2.58 4.67
C ILE A 173 10.39 2.72 4.73
N VAL A 174 11.07 2.09 3.79
CA VAL A 174 12.51 2.21 3.56
C VAL A 174 12.72 2.97 2.25
N PRO A 175 13.30 4.17 2.27
CA PRO A 175 13.62 4.90 1.04
C PRO A 175 14.49 4.05 0.12
N SER A 176 14.13 3.97 -1.16
CA SER A 176 14.85 3.15 -2.15
C SER A 176 16.34 3.47 -2.28
N GLN A 177 16.75 4.70 -1.95
CA GLN A 177 18.14 5.17 -1.98
C GLN A 177 18.97 4.71 -0.78
N GLU A 178 18.31 4.25 0.29
CA GLU A 178 18.94 3.84 1.55
C GLU A 178 18.85 2.32 1.75
N ALA A 179 18.16 1.61 0.87
CA ALA A 179 17.82 0.18 1.03
C ALA A 179 19.03 -0.78 1.07
N GLU A 180 20.19 -0.37 0.55
CA GLU A 180 21.43 -1.16 0.56
C GLU A 180 22.28 -0.98 1.84
N GLN A 181 21.97 0.03 2.67
CA GLN A 181 22.74 0.39 3.87
C GLN A 181 22.36 -0.48 5.06
#